data_AF-A0A8K0RFR4-F1
#
_entry.id   AF-A0A8K0RFR4-F1
#
_cell.length_a   1.000
_cell.length_b   1.000
_cell.length_c   1.000
_cell.angle_alpha   90.00
_cell.angle_beta   90.00
_cell.angle_gamma   90.00
#
_symmetry.space_group_name_H-M   'P 1'
#
loop_
_entity.id
_entity.type
_entity.pdbx_description
1 polymer ?
#
loop_
_entity_poly.entity_id
_entity_poly.type
_entity_poly.pdbx_seq_one_letter_code
_entity_poly.pdbx_strand_id
1 'polypeptide(L)' 'MKFQRHLQLPTKYVPSPKRLLDTMTKTAGEGNFHVEMRHNTYCISHNDESLNVKDIYISYHS' A
#
# COMPACT_ATOMS: atom_id res chain seq x y z
N MET A 1 -5.27 -14.81 9.53
CA MET A 1 -5.71 -14.53 8.15
C MET A 1 -4.51 -14.71 7.22
N LYS A 2 -4.67 -15.33 6.04
CA LYS A 2 -3.61 -15.41 5.03
C LYS A 2 -3.91 -14.35 3.97
N PHE A 3 -2.94 -13.47 3.68
CA PHE A 3 -3.04 -12.52 2.59
C PHE A 3 -2.74 -13.21 1.26
N GLN A 4 -3.53 -12.95 0.22
CA GLN A 4 -3.40 -13.63 -1.07
C GLN A 4 -2.52 -12.86 -2.08
N ARG A 5 -2.33 -11.55 -1.87
CA ARG A 5 -1.58 -10.69 -2.80
C ARG A 5 -0.58 -9.82 -2.07
N HIS A 6 0.52 -9.52 -2.76
CA HIS A 6 1.62 -8.71 -2.26
C HIS A 6 1.98 -7.63 -3.30
N LEU A 7 2.01 -6.39 -2.85
CA LEU A 7 2.47 -5.23 -3.61
C LEU A 7 3.79 -4.74 -3.02
N GLN A 8 4.73 -4.35 -3.88
CA GLN A 8 5.98 -3.71 -3.48
C GLN A 8 6.02 -2.28 -4.00
N LEU A 9 6.19 -1.32 -3.10
CA LEU A 9 6.19 0.10 -3.42
C LEU A 9 7.47 0.76 -2.86
N PRO A 10 8.45 1.11 -3.71
CA PRO A 10 9.64 1.84 -3.26
C PRO A 10 9.28 3.12 -2.52
N THR A 11 9.98 3.44 -1.42
CA THR A 11 9.70 4.60 -0.57
C THR A 11 9.75 5.92 -1.32
N LYS A 12 10.57 6.02 -2.38
CA LYS A 12 10.63 7.21 -3.25
C LYS A 12 9.29 7.55 -3.92
N TYR A 13 8.37 6.59 -4.04
CA TYR A 13 7.02 6.80 -4.57
C TYR A 13 5.97 6.99 -3.47
N VAL A 14 6.37 6.91 -2.20
CA VAL A 14 5.51 7.13 -1.04
C VAL A 14 5.87 8.47 -0.41
N PRO A 15 5.09 9.54 -0.65
CA PRO A 15 5.39 10.86 -0.10
C PRO A 15 5.28 10.91 1.42
N SER A 16 4.43 10.07 2.02
CA SER A 16 4.28 9.98 3.46
C SER A 16 3.75 8.60 3.87
N PRO A 17 4.33 7.95 4.89
CA PRO A 17 3.82 6.70 5.45
C PRO A 17 2.37 6.83 5.92
N LYS A 18 1.99 7.99 6.49
CA LYS A 18 0.63 8.25 6.94
C LYS A 18 -0.35 8.23 5.77
N ARG A 19 -0.02 8.91 4.67
CA ARG A 19 -0.86 8.91 3.46
C ARG A 19 -1.01 7.52 2.85
N LEU A 20 0.05 6.71 2.89
CA LEU A 20 -0.02 5.32 2.45
C LEU A 20 -1.05 4.54 3.28
N LEU A 21 -0.98 4.64 4.61
CA LEU A 21 -1.93 3.99 5.52
C LEU A 21 -3.35 4.49 5.31
N ASP A 22 -3.56 5.80 5.23
CA ASP A 22 -4.89 6.39 5.01
C ASP A 22 -5.50 5.90 3.68
N THR A 23 -4.67 5.83 2.63
CA THR A 23 -5.08 5.31 1.32
C THR A 23 -5.46 3.84 1.44
N MET A 24 -4.58 3.01 2.00
CA MET A 24 -4.83 1.57 2.17
C MET A 24 -6.08 1.29 3.01
N THR A 25 -6.31 2.04 4.08
CA THR A 25 -7.53 1.92 4.89
C THR A 25 -8.77 2.31 4.10
N LYS A 26 -8.68 3.34 3.23
CA LYS A 26 -9.81 3.76 2.38
C LYS A 26 -10.12 2.75 1.27
N THR A 27 -9.11 2.14 0.65
CA THR A 27 -9.31 1.19 -0.47
C THR A 27 -9.58 -0.24 0.01
N ALA A 28 -8.77 -0.77 0.93
CA ALA A 28 -8.88 -2.16 1.41
C ALA A 28 -9.87 -2.32 2.57
N GLY A 29 -10.13 -1.25 3.33
CA GLY A 29 -10.77 -1.32 4.64
C GLY A 29 -9.78 -1.64 5.76
N GLU A 30 -10.14 -1.24 6.98
CA GLU A 30 -9.33 -1.47 8.17
C GLU A 30 -9.19 -2.97 8.47
N GLY A 31 -7.97 -3.43 8.78
CA GLY A 31 -7.68 -4.84 9.09
C GLY A 31 -7.56 -5.79 7.89
N ASN A 32 -7.84 -5.32 6.67
CA ASN A 32 -7.79 -6.13 5.45
C ASN A 32 -6.44 -6.09 4.72
N PHE A 33 -5.46 -5.41 5.30
CA PHE A 33 -4.12 -5.28 4.75
C PHE A 33 -3.05 -5.31 5.83
N HIS A 34 -1.83 -5.59 5.42
CA HIS A 34 -0.63 -5.52 6.25
C HIS A 34 0.47 -4.80 5.47
N VAL A 35 1.09 -3.80 6.10
CA VAL A 35 2.22 -3.07 5.51
C VAL A 35 3.46 -3.34 6.34
N GLU A 36 4.52 -3.79 5.70
CA GLU A 36 5.86 -3.85 6.26
C GLU A 36 6.82 -3.03 5.40
N MET A 37 7.90 -2.51 5.98
CA MET A 37 8.96 -1.81 5.24
C MET A 37 10.22 -2.66 5.26
N ARG A 38 10.78 -2.95 4.07
CA ARG A 38 12.04 -3.70 3.89
C ARG A 38 12.90 -3.00 2.84
N HIS A 39 14.17 -2.74 3.14
CA HIS A 39 15.15 -2.18 2.19
C HIS A 39 14.60 -1.00 1.35
N ASN A 40 14.05 0.04 2.01
CA ASN A 40 13.46 1.21 1.34
C ASN A 40 12.27 0.89 0.41
N THR A 41 11.56 -0.21 0.68
CA THR A 41 10.38 -0.63 -0.06
C THR A 41 9.28 -0.99 0.93
N TYR A 42 8.07 -0.49 0.70
CA TYR A 42 6.88 -0.93 1.40
C TYR A 42 6.37 -2.21 0.74
N CYS A 43 6.27 -3.29 1.50
CA CYS A 43 5.60 -4.52 1.09
C CYS A 43 4.20 -4.53 1.70
N ILE A 44 3.18 -4.54 0.84
CA ILE A 44 1.78 -4.41 1.22
C ILE A 44 1.09 -5.71 0.87
N SER A 45 0.63 -6.44 1.88
CA SER A 45 -0.10 -7.68 1.73
C SER A 45 -1.60 -7.41 1.92
N HIS A 46 -2.46 -7.91 1.04
CA HIS A 46 -3.90 -7.67 1.07
C HIS A 46 -4.68 -8.84 0.45
N ASN A 47 -6.00 -8.85 0.66
CA ASN A 47 -6.90 -9.89 0.15
C ASN A 47 -7.79 -9.44 -1.01
N ASP A 48 -7.87 -8.13 -1.27
CA ASP A 48 -8.79 -7.60 -2.28
C ASP A 48 -8.17 -7.69 -3.69
N GLU A 49 -8.90 -8.31 -4.61
CA GLU A 49 -8.43 -8.47 -5.98
C GLU A 49 -8.55 -7.19 -6.84
N SER A 50 -9.35 -6.23 -6.38
CA SER A 50 -9.62 -4.97 -7.08
C SER A 50 -8.56 -3.90 -6.84
N LEU A 51 -7.69 -4.10 -5.84
CA LEU A 51 -6.70 -3.12 -5.41
C LEU A 51 -5.55 -3.03 -6.43
N ASN A 52 -5.58 -1.98 -7.24
CA ASN A 52 -4.55 -1.72 -8.23
C ASN A 52 -3.46 -0.81 -7.65
N VAL A 53 -2.20 -1.05 -8.03
CA VAL A 53 -1.05 -0.20 -7.68
C VAL A 53 -1.30 1.26 -8.05
N LYS A 54 -2.05 1.49 -9.14
CA LYS A 54 -2.43 2.83 -9.58
C LYS A 54 -3.28 3.59 -8.57
N ASP A 55 -4.13 2.90 -7.83
CA ASP A 55 -4.98 3.51 -6.79
C ASP A 55 -4.18 3.88 -5.54
N ILE A 56 -3.03 3.22 -5.34
CA ILE A 56 -2.08 3.51 -4.25
C ILE A 56 -0.96 4.45 -4.73
N TYR A 57 -0.82 4.67 -6.04
CA TYR A 57 0.24 5.52 -6.59
C TYR A 57 -0.09 6.98 -6.27
N ILE A 58 0.42 7.47 -5.15
CA ILE A 58 0.31 8.87 -4.75
C ILE A 58 1.32 9.65 -5.58
N SER A 59 0.94 10.00 -6.81
CA SER A 59 1.78 10.77 -7.74
C SER A 59 2.24 12.08 -7.09
N TYR A 60 3.57 12.25 -7.01
CA TYR A 60 4.20 13.57 -6.83
C TYR A 60 3.87 14.41 -8.07
N HIS A 61 3.04 15.43 -7.91
CA HIS A 61 3.11 16.62 -8.77
C HIS A 61 3.62 17.76 -7.89
N SER A 62 4.93 18.02 -8.00
CA SER A 62 5.53 19.33 -7.76
C SER A 62 6.21 19.76 -9.05
#